data_AF-A0A3A9WR52-F1
#
_entry.id   AF-A0A3A9WR52-F1
#
_cell.length_a   1.000
_cell.length_b   1.000
_cell.length_c   1.000
_cell.angle_alpha   90.00
_cell.angle_beta   90.00
_cell.angle_gamma   90.00
#
_symmetry.space_group_name_H-M   'P 1'
#
loop_
_entity.id
_entity.type
_entity.pdbx_description
1 polymer ?
#
loop_
_entity_poly.entity_id
_entity_poly.type
_entity_poly.pdbx_seq_one_letter_code
_entity_poly.pdbx_strand_id
1 'polypeptide(L)'
;MDAEARARWLGERFPDGIPPQWWNAVLGLVETEVGPLRGLPRAESAEQLAFAAVLLAQAPALGGISRCEAAARRVRLAAIACRYRPPLEGLPPELTPDGSARRLLDALPLSRPQARAAARLRRHRLDSGEDRYHVPGEPITPGRGAPGTLTPLQETERAVGDLRWVVDAIEDPEVRAEAAAWLAQHD
;
A
#
# COMPACT_ATOMS: atom_id res chain seq x y z
N MET A 1 0.27 -25.86 -3.53
CA MET A 1 -0.99 -25.38 -2.93
C MET A 1 -1.44 -24.16 -3.70
N ASP A 2 -2.56 -24.27 -4.41
CA ASP A 2 -3.17 -23.19 -5.21
C ASP A 2 -3.64 -22.02 -4.32
N ALA A 3 -4.00 -20.90 -4.96
CA ALA A 3 -4.39 -19.68 -4.27
C ALA A 3 -5.67 -19.85 -3.41
N GLU A 4 -6.58 -20.74 -3.83
CA GLU A 4 -7.88 -20.94 -3.20
C GLU A 4 -7.76 -21.78 -1.92
N ALA A 5 -6.97 -22.85 -1.97
CA ALA A 5 -6.62 -23.65 -0.81
C ALA A 5 -5.92 -22.82 0.28
N ARG A 6 -5.11 -21.83 -0.11
CA ARG A 6 -4.45 -20.90 0.83
C ARG A 6 -5.44 -19.92 1.46
N ALA A 7 -6.32 -19.33 0.66
CA ALA A 7 -7.36 -18.45 1.18
C ALA A 7 -8.25 -19.19 2.21
N ARG A 8 -8.60 -20.44 1.89
CA ARG A 8 -9.36 -21.32 2.78
C ARG A 8 -8.61 -21.60 4.08
N TRP A 9 -7.35 -22.02 3.99
CA TRP A 9 -6.52 -22.25 5.17
C TRP A 9 -6.37 -21.00 6.05
N LEU A 10 -6.21 -19.82 5.44
CA LEU A 10 -6.16 -18.54 6.16
C LEU A 10 -7.49 -18.23 6.85
N GLY A 11 -8.61 -18.42 6.16
CA GLY A 11 -9.95 -18.24 6.74
C GLY A 11 -10.23 -19.20 7.90
N GLU A 12 -9.79 -20.45 7.81
CA GLU A 12 -9.89 -21.45 8.89
C GLU A 12 -9.02 -21.05 10.10
N ARG A 13 -7.84 -20.45 9.86
CA ARG A 13 -6.93 -20.03 10.92
C ARG A 13 -7.39 -18.77 11.64
N PHE A 14 -8.10 -17.88 10.93
CA PHE A 14 -8.59 -16.59 11.40
C PHE A 14 -10.09 -16.46 11.12
N PRO A 15 -10.96 -17.20 11.84
CA PRO A 15 -12.40 -17.22 11.58
C PRO A 15 -13.07 -15.85 11.75
N ASP A 16 -12.52 -15.00 12.61
CA ASP A 16 -13.01 -13.63 12.87
C ASP A 16 -12.33 -12.56 11.98
N GLY A 17 -11.57 -12.99 10.98
CA GLY A 17 -10.78 -12.12 10.11
C GLY A 17 -9.34 -11.94 10.61
N ILE A 18 -8.46 -11.58 9.67
CA ILE A 18 -7.03 -11.47 9.93
C ILE A 18 -6.71 -10.12 10.59
N PRO A 19 -5.99 -10.07 11.72
CA PRO A 19 -5.60 -8.80 12.33
C PRO A 19 -4.63 -7.99 11.45
N PRO A 20 -4.74 -6.65 11.39
CA PRO A 20 -3.81 -5.80 10.64
C PRO A 20 -2.33 -6.02 11.00
N GLN A 21 -2.03 -6.34 12.26
CA GLN A 21 -0.66 -6.57 12.72
C GLN A 21 -0.05 -7.81 12.07
N TRP A 22 -0.87 -8.83 11.79
CA TRP A 22 -0.42 -10.04 11.11
C TRP A 22 -0.03 -9.74 9.66
N TRP A 23 -0.87 -8.97 8.95
CA TRP A 23 -0.54 -8.52 7.59
C TRP A 23 0.73 -7.68 7.54
N ASN A 24 0.89 -6.76 8.49
CA ASN A 24 2.11 -5.95 8.60
C ASN A 24 3.36 -6.80 8.84
N ALA A 25 3.26 -7.84 9.67
CA ALA A 25 4.38 -8.75 9.91
C ALA A 25 4.72 -9.58 8.67
N VAL A 26 3.71 -10.17 8.01
CA VAL A 26 3.92 -11.00 6.82
C VAL A 26 4.47 -10.19 5.65
N LEU A 27 3.90 -9.03 5.38
CA LEU A 27 4.35 -8.18 4.28
C LEU A 27 5.72 -7.55 4.58
N GLY A 28 5.98 -7.17 5.84
CA GLY A 28 7.31 -6.72 6.25
C GLY A 28 8.38 -7.79 6.09
N LEU A 29 8.05 -9.06 6.37
CA LEU A 29 8.92 -10.20 6.12
C LEU A 29 9.18 -10.36 4.62
N VAL A 30 8.13 -10.42 3.79
CA VAL A 30 8.27 -10.54 2.33
C VAL A 30 9.14 -9.43 1.76
N GLU A 31 8.84 -8.16 2.06
CA GLU A 31 9.61 -7.01 1.57
C GLU A 31 11.10 -7.11 1.95
N THR A 32 11.39 -7.71 3.11
CA THR A 32 12.75 -7.93 3.58
C THR A 32 13.43 -9.09 2.85
N GLU A 33 12.75 -10.23 2.69
CA GLU A 33 13.31 -11.45 2.10
C GLU A 33 13.53 -11.32 0.59
N VAL A 34 12.61 -10.68 -0.14
CA VAL A 34 12.72 -10.45 -1.59
C VAL A 34 13.63 -9.26 -1.96
N GLY A 35 14.36 -8.72 -0.99
CA GLY A 35 15.29 -7.62 -1.22
C GLY A 35 16.56 -8.10 -1.93
N PRO A 36 17.14 -7.33 -2.86
CA PRO A 36 18.35 -7.72 -3.59
C PRO A 36 19.57 -7.92 -2.67
N LEU A 37 19.56 -7.33 -1.48
CA LEU A 37 20.62 -7.47 -0.48
C LEU A 37 20.61 -8.81 0.27
N ARG A 38 19.52 -9.60 0.19
CA ARG A 38 19.42 -10.90 0.84
C ARG A 38 20.18 -12.01 0.12
N GLY A 39 20.54 -11.79 -1.14
CA GLY A 39 21.32 -12.75 -1.92
C GLY A 39 20.54 -14.01 -2.31
N LEU A 40 19.20 -13.99 -2.25
CA LEU A 40 18.38 -15.08 -2.78
C LEU A 40 18.56 -15.19 -4.30
N PRO A 41 18.46 -16.41 -4.86
CA PRO A 41 18.36 -16.60 -6.30
C PRO A 41 17.22 -15.76 -6.90
N ARG A 42 17.46 -15.18 -8.08
CA ARG A 42 16.47 -14.30 -8.75
C ARG A 42 15.13 -14.98 -8.99
N ALA A 43 15.16 -16.26 -9.39
CA ALA A 43 13.96 -17.07 -9.61
C ALA A 43 13.15 -17.21 -8.31
N GLU A 44 13.81 -17.48 -7.19
CA GLU A 44 13.18 -17.58 -5.89
C GLU A 44 12.58 -16.24 -5.43
N SER A 45 13.29 -15.12 -5.66
CA SER A 45 12.76 -13.79 -5.39
C SER A 45 11.50 -13.48 -6.21
N ALA A 46 11.48 -13.85 -7.49
CA ALA A 46 10.33 -13.69 -8.36
C ALA A 46 9.13 -14.55 -7.90
N GLU A 47 9.37 -15.79 -7.48
CA GLU A 47 8.33 -16.67 -6.91
C GLU A 47 7.75 -16.11 -5.61
N GLN A 48 8.60 -15.61 -4.70
CA GLN A 48 8.15 -15.00 -3.45
C GLN A 48 7.35 -13.71 -3.69
N LEU A 49 7.77 -12.87 -4.65
CA LEU A 49 7.02 -11.69 -5.08
C LEU A 49 5.66 -12.07 -5.66
N ALA A 50 5.63 -13.04 -6.58
CA ALA A 50 4.38 -13.53 -7.16
C ALA A 50 3.45 -14.09 -6.09
N PHE A 51 4.00 -14.80 -5.10
CA PHE A 51 3.23 -15.28 -3.97
C PHE A 51 2.64 -14.14 -3.13
N ALA A 52 3.42 -13.09 -2.86
CA ALA A 52 2.96 -11.92 -2.14
C ALA A 52 1.84 -11.17 -2.88
N ALA A 53 1.89 -11.10 -4.21
CA ALA A 53 0.82 -10.53 -5.02
C ALA A 53 -0.52 -11.25 -4.82
N VAL A 54 -0.49 -12.58 -4.78
CA VAL A 54 -1.67 -13.43 -4.53
C VAL A 54 -2.24 -13.15 -3.14
N LEU A 55 -1.40 -13.09 -2.11
CA LEU A 55 -1.84 -12.76 -0.74
C LEU A 55 -2.48 -11.38 -0.68
N LEU A 56 -1.86 -10.37 -1.27
CA LEU A 56 -2.39 -9.00 -1.33
C LEU A 56 -3.70 -8.90 -2.11
N ALA A 57 -4.00 -9.84 -3.02
CA ALA A 57 -5.27 -9.87 -3.75
C ALA A 57 -6.42 -10.33 -2.87
N GLN A 58 -6.14 -11.22 -1.91
CA GLN A 58 -7.12 -11.81 -1.00
C GLN A 58 -7.28 -10.99 0.28
N ALA A 59 -6.24 -10.26 0.68
CA ALA A 59 -6.18 -9.59 1.96
C ALA A 59 -7.36 -8.64 2.28
N PRO A 60 -7.87 -7.81 1.35
CA PRO A 60 -9.05 -6.98 1.64
C PRO A 60 -10.31 -7.79 1.94
N ALA A 61 -10.47 -8.97 1.34
CA ALA A 61 -11.61 -9.85 1.59
C ALA A 61 -11.47 -10.63 2.90
N LEU A 62 -10.24 -10.94 3.31
CA LEU A 62 -9.93 -11.62 4.58
C LEU A 62 -9.88 -10.66 5.78
N GLY A 63 -10.04 -9.36 5.55
CA GLY A 63 -10.01 -8.32 6.57
C GLY A 63 -8.60 -7.93 7.00
N GLY A 64 -8.53 -6.89 7.85
CA GLY A 64 -7.29 -6.43 8.47
C GLY A 64 -6.47 -5.42 7.66
N ILE A 65 -6.64 -5.34 6.34
CA ILE A 65 -6.09 -4.26 5.52
C ILE A 65 -7.12 -3.80 4.49
N SER A 66 -7.05 -2.53 4.12
CA SER A 66 -7.94 -1.98 3.10
C SER A 66 -7.46 -2.34 1.69
N ARG A 67 -8.30 -2.03 0.68
CA ARG A 67 -7.89 -2.12 -0.73
C ARG A 67 -6.75 -1.15 -1.06
N CYS A 68 -6.78 0.05 -0.49
CA CYS A 68 -5.77 1.08 -0.70
C CYS A 68 -4.42 0.64 -0.12
N GLU A 69 -4.41 0.13 1.11
CA GLU A 69 -3.20 -0.40 1.75
C GLU A 69 -2.64 -1.60 1.00
N ALA A 70 -3.49 -2.54 0.57
CA ALA A 70 -3.05 -3.67 -0.24
C ALA A 70 -2.45 -3.24 -1.59
N ALA A 71 -2.98 -2.18 -2.22
CA ALA A 71 -2.45 -1.64 -3.46
C ALA A 71 -1.13 -0.88 -3.23
N ALA A 72 -1.01 -0.09 -2.16
CA ALA A 72 0.22 0.60 -1.78
C ALA A 72 1.37 -0.40 -1.55
N ARG A 73 1.07 -1.52 -0.87
CA ARG A 73 2.04 -2.61 -0.68
C ARG A 73 2.53 -3.23 -1.98
N ARG A 74 1.69 -3.32 -3.02
CA ARG A 74 2.14 -3.76 -4.35
C ARG A 74 3.11 -2.80 -4.99
N VAL A 75 2.90 -1.49 -4.85
CA VAL A 75 3.84 -0.47 -5.32
C VAL A 75 5.20 -0.64 -4.66
N ARG A 76 5.23 -0.92 -3.34
CA ARG A 76 6.48 -1.20 -2.62
C ARG A 76 7.19 -2.45 -3.15
N LEU A 77 6.46 -3.53 -3.41
CA LEU A 77 7.02 -4.75 -3.99
C LEU A 77 7.54 -4.55 -5.42
N ALA A 78 6.80 -3.80 -6.26
CA ALA A 78 7.23 -3.42 -7.61
C ALA A 78 8.53 -2.60 -7.55
N ALA A 79 8.63 -1.64 -6.63
CA ALA A 79 9.85 -0.88 -6.41
C ALA A 79 11.03 -1.77 -6.00
N ILE A 80 10.82 -2.79 -5.17
CA ILE A 80 11.87 -3.74 -4.80
C ILE A 80 12.33 -4.53 -6.05
N ALA A 81 11.40 -5.02 -6.87
CA ALA A 81 11.72 -5.71 -8.11
C ALA A 81 12.55 -4.86 -9.08
N CYS A 82 12.25 -3.56 -9.19
CA CYS A 82 13.00 -2.62 -10.02
C CYS A 82 14.44 -2.37 -9.51
N ARG A 83 14.74 -2.63 -8.23
CA ARG A 83 16.08 -2.42 -7.65
C ARG A 83 17.09 -3.53 -8.02
N TYR A 84 16.62 -4.66 -8.54
CA TYR A 84 17.51 -5.71 -9.05
C TYR A 84 18.28 -5.21 -10.28
N ARG A 85 19.49 -5.73 -10.50
CA ARG A 85 20.32 -5.44 -11.68
C ARG A 85 20.67 -6.73 -12.44
N PRO A 86 20.09 -6.99 -13.62
CA PRO A 86 18.98 -6.25 -14.25
C PRO A 86 17.68 -6.36 -13.42
N PRO A 87 16.65 -5.52 -13.66
CA PRO A 87 15.34 -5.65 -13.02
C PRO A 87 14.79 -7.09 -13.10
N LEU A 88 13.97 -7.50 -12.14
CA LEU A 88 13.33 -8.82 -12.20
C LEU A 88 12.28 -8.86 -13.33
N GLU A 89 12.32 -9.94 -14.10
CA GLU A 89 11.41 -10.19 -15.22
C GLU A 89 10.40 -11.31 -14.87
N GLY A 90 9.35 -11.46 -15.66
CA GLY A 90 8.35 -12.52 -15.48
C GLY A 90 7.43 -12.34 -14.27
N LEU A 91 7.37 -11.12 -13.71
CA LEU A 91 6.47 -10.80 -12.60
C LEU A 91 5.02 -10.70 -13.08
N PRO A 92 4.05 -10.98 -12.20
CA PRO A 92 2.63 -10.73 -12.50
C PRO A 92 2.41 -9.26 -12.90
N PRO A 93 1.45 -8.96 -13.81
CA PRO A 93 1.18 -7.60 -14.25
C PRO A 93 0.89 -6.61 -13.10
N GLU A 94 0.27 -7.07 -12.01
CA GLU A 94 0.02 -6.23 -10.83
C GLU A 94 1.26 -5.81 -10.03
N LEU A 95 2.43 -6.39 -10.32
CA LEU A 95 3.72 -6.06 -9.69
C LEU A 95 4.68 -5.33 -10.64
N THR A 96 4.22 -4.92 -11.82
CA THR A 96 4.97 -3.97 -12.65
C THR A 96 4.75 -2.54 -12.13
N PRO A 97 5.65 -1.57 -12.45
CA PRO A 97 5.44 -0.16 -12.13
C PRO A 97 4.05 0.34 -12.59
N ASP A 98 3.69 0.07 -13.84
CA ASP A 98 2.40 0.46 -14.41
C ASP A 98 1.20 -0.20 -13.71
N GLY A 99 1.24 -1.51 -13.54
CA GLY A 99 0.11 -2.26 -12.99
C GLY A 99 -0.10 -1.97 -11.51
N SER A 100 0.98 -1.83 -10.74
CA SER A 100 0.90 -1.47 -9.32
C SER A 100 0.42 -0.03 -9.12
N ALA A 101 0.93 0.93 -9.92
CA ALA A 101 0.49 2.32 -9.86
C ALA A 101 -0.99 2.48 -10.24
N ARG A 102 -1.43 1.85 -11.34
CA ARG A 102 -2.85 1.89 -11.76
C ARG A 102 -3.77 1.35 -10.66
N ARG A 103 -3.45 0.19 -10.11
CA ARG A 103 -4.23 -0.40 -9.00
C ARG A 103 -4.28 0.49 -7.77
N LEU A 104 -3.18 1.18 -7.45
CA LEU A 104 -3.15 2.11 -6.33
C LEU A 104 -4.06 3.30 -6.58
N LEU A 105 -3.95 3.94 -7.74
CA LEU A 105 -4.76 5.08 -8.13
C LEU A 105 -6.27 4.73 -8.12
N ASP A 106 -6.63 3.55 -8.62
CA ASP A 106 -8.02 3.04 -8.60
C ASP A 106 -8.53 2.73 -7.18
N ALA A 107 -7.62 2.42 -6.25
CA ALA A 107 -7.94 2.02 -4.88
C ALA A 107 -7.92 3.19 -3.89
N LEU A 108 -7.54 4.40 -4.31
CA LEU A 108 -7.53 5.56 -3.42
C LEU A 108 -8.96 5.86 -2.92
N PRO A 109 -9.16 6.02 -1.60
CA PRO A 109 -10.49 6.24 -1.04
C PRO A 109 -11.02 7.64 -1.34
N LEU A 110 -10.14 8.58 -1.72
CA LEU A 110 -10.48 9.94 -2.10
C LEU A 110 -9.94 10.27 -3.49
N SER A 111 -10.75 10.95 -4.30
CA SER A 111 -10.25 11.63 -5.50
C SER A 111 -9.36 12.83 -5.13
N ARG A 112 -8.54 13.33 -6.08
CA ARG A 112 -7.69 14.52 -5.87
C ARG A 112 -8.46 15.72 -5.31
N PRO A 113 -9.62 16.13 -5.87
CA PRO A 113 -10.39 17.26 -5.31
C PRO A 113 -10.87 17.00 -3.89
N GLN A 114 -11.31 15.78 -3.57
CA GLN A 114 -11.78 15.42 -2.23
C GLN A 114 -10.64 15.42 -1.21
N ALA A 115 -9.48 14.85 -1.57
CA ALA A 115 -8.29 14.87 -0.72
C ALA A 115 -7.85 16.31 -0.41
N ARG A 116 -7.85 17.21 -1.41
CA ARG A 116 -7.55 18.64 -1.22
C ARG A 116 -8.54 19.33 -0.28
N ALA A 117 -9.84 19.08 -0.45
CA ALA A 117 -10.87 19.66 0.41
C ALA A 117 -10.73 19.16 1.85
N ALA A 118 -10.50 17.86 2.05
CA ALA A 118 -10.28 17.25 3.36
C ALA A 118 -9.02 17.80 4.03
N ALA A 119 -7.92 17.96 3.29
CA ALA A 119 -6.68 18.54 3.80
C ALA A 119 -6.85 20.02 4.22
N ARG A 120 -7.59 20.82 3.44
CA ARG A 120 -7.92 22.21 3.79
C ARG A 120 -8.77 22.28 5.06
N LEU A 121 -9.79 21.44 5.16
CA LEU A 121 -10.64 21.38 6.35
C LEU A 121 -9.85 20.96 7.59
N ARG A 122 -8.95 19.97 7.46
CA ARG A 122 -8.06 19.56 8.55
C ARG A 122 -7.16 20.70 9.01
N ARG A 123 -6.52 21.43 8.09
CA ARG A 123 -5.71 22.61 8.42
C ARG A 123 -6.50 23.66 9.18
N HIS A 124 -7.68 24.03 8.67
CA HIS A 124 -8.57 24.96 9.37
C HIS A 124 -8.90 24.52 10.80
N ARG A 125 -9.19 23.23 11.01
CA ARG A 125 -9.49 22.68 12.35
C ARG A 125 -8.28 22.69 13.28
N LEU A 126 -7.08 22.45 12.75
CA LEU A 126 -5.83 22.57 13.51
C LEU A 126 -5.59 24.03 13.93
N ASP A 127 -5.80 24.97 13.00
CA ASP A 127 -5.62 26.41 13.24
C ASP A 127 -6.66 26.96 14.23
N SER A 128 -7.90 26.44 14.21
CA SER A 128 -8.97 26.83 15.14
C SER A 128 -8.91 26.12 16.50
N GLY A 129 -8.05 25.10 16.64
CA GLY A 129 -7.94 24.27 17.86
C GLY A 129 -9.05 23.21 18.01
N GLU A 130 -9.89 23.02 16.99
CA GLU A 130 -10.88 21.93 16.93
C GLU A 130 -10.24 20.55 16.73
N ASP A 131 -9.05 20.51 16.12
CA ASP A 131 -8.22 19.32 15.97
C ASP A 131 -6.81 19.62 16.51
N ARG A 132 -6.05 18.57 16.85
CA ARG A 132 -4.66 18.73 17.30
C ARG A 132 -3.80 17.55 16.87
N TYR A 133 -2.53 17.83 16.61
CA TYR A 133 -1.55 16.77 16.45
C TYR A 133 -1.42 15.98 17.76
N HIS A 134 -1.24 14.67 17.63
CA HIS A 134 -0.91 13.83 18.78
C HIS A 134 0.48 14.16 19.29
N VAL A 135 0.62 14.33 20.60
CA VAL A 135 1.90 14.64 21.24
C VAL A 135 2.57 13.34 21.68
N PRO A 136 3.84 13.08 21.31
CA PRO A 136 4.56 11.91 21.78
C PRO A 136 4.53 11.77 23.30
N GLY A 137 4.20 10.58 23.80
CA GLY A 137 4.05 10.31 25.24
C GLY A 137 2.62 10.45 25.76
N GLU A 138 1.69 11.00 24.98
CA GLU A 138 0.28 10.93 25.32
C GLU A 138 -0.29 9.52 25.10
N PRO A 139 -1.21 9.04 25.96
CA PRO A 139 -1.83 7.74 25.78
C PRO A 139 -2.67 7.73 24.50
N ILE A 140 -2.33 6.83 23.58
CA ILE A 140 -3.17 6.51 22.42
C ILE A 140 -4.37 5.72 22.94
N THR A 141 -5.57 6.28 22.81
CA THR A 141 -6.80 5.56 23.14
C THR A 141 -7.14 4.63 21.97
N PRO A 142 -7.04 3.29 22.13
CA PRO A 142 -7.37 2.36 21.06
C PRO A 142 -8.85 2.51 20.67
N GLY A 143 -9.15 2.43 19.37
CA GLY A 143 -10.54 2.47 18.86
C GLY A 143 -11.14 3.86 18.66
N ARG A 144 -10.47 4.94 19.07
CA ARG A 144 -10.86 6.30 18.68
C ARG A 144 -10.28 6.60 17.29
N GLY A 145 -10.97 6.11 16.25
CA GLY A 145 -10.63 6.41 14.86
C GLY A 145 -10.68 7.91 14.59
N ALA A 146 -9.85 8.37 13.65
CA ALA A 146 -9.85 9.75 13.19
C ALA A 146 -11.24 10.12 12.64
N PRO A 147 -11.92 11.18 13.14
CA PRO A 147 -13.31 11.45 12.80
C PRO A 147 -13.49 11.84 11.33
N GLY A 148 -14.59 11.37 10.72
CA GLY A 148 -15.04 11.76 9.38
C GLY A 148 -14.01 11.49 8.28
N THR A 149 -13.68 12.52 7.50
CA THR A 149 -12.78 12.41 6.33
C THR A 149 -11.30 12.26 6.67
N LEU A 150 -10.92 12.31 7.95
CA LEU A 150 -9.52 12.25 8.36
C LEU A 150 -8.90 10.87 8.13
N THR A 151 -9.63 9.79 8.40
CA THR A 151 -9.12 8.42 8.17
C THR A 151 -8.86 8.16 6.67
N PRO A 152 -9.82 8.41 5.74
CA PRO A 152 -9.57 8.29 4.30
C PRO A 152 -8.46 9.23 3.77
N LEU A 153 -8.33 10.43 4.35
CA LEU A 153 -7.27 11.36 3.98
C LEU A 153 -5.89 10.80 4.37
N GLN A 154 -5.71 10.37 5.62
CA GLN A 154 -4.44 9.81 6.09
C GLN A 154 -4.04 8.55 5.30
N GLU A 155 -5.02 7.72 4.96
CA GLU A 155 -4.82 6.55 4.12
C GLU A 155 -4.36 6.96 2.71
N THR A 156 -5.04 7.92 2.08
CA THR A 156 -4.66 8.45 0.76
C THR A 156 -3.24 9.05 0.78
N GLU A 157 -2.93 9.90 1.75
CA GLU A 157 -1.63 10.57 1.89
C GLU A 157 -0.49 9.54 2.05
N ARG A 158 -0.70 8.52 2.90
CA ARG A 158 0.27 7.45 3.10
C ARG A 158 0.48 6.64 1.82
N ALA A 159 -0.61 6.23 1.18
CA ALA A 159 -0.60 5.41 -0.01
C ALA A 159 0.07 6.10 -1.21
N VAL A 160 -0.29 7.36 -1.46
CA VAL A 160 0.30 8.17 -2.54
C VAL A 160 1.82 8.34 -2.37
N GLY A 161 2.31 8.41 -1.13
CA GLY A 161 3.75 8.49 -0.86
C GLY A 161 4.57 7.34 -1.45
N ASP A 162 4.00 6.14 -1.55
CA ASP A 162 4.69 4.96 -2.11
C ASP A 162 4.91 5.07 -3.62
N LEU A 163 4.11 5.87 -4.35
CA LEU A 163 4.27 6.09 -5.80
C LEU A 163 5.63 6.70 -6.15
N ARG A 164 6.26 7.44 -5.23
CA ARG A 164 7.60 8.04 -5.43
C ARG A 164 8.64 6.99 -5.81
N TRP A 165 8.45 5.73 -5.44
CA TRP A 165 9.45 4.68 -5.66
C TRP A 165 9.37 4.03 -7.03
N VAL A 166 8.28 4.24 -7.78
CA VAL A 166 8.05 3.62 -9.09
C VAL A 166 7.78 4.63 -10.19
N VAL A 167 7.45 5.89 -9.87
CA VAL A 167 6.97 6.89 -10.85
C VAL A 167 7.87 7.05 -12.08
N ASP A 168 9.19 7.03 -11.90
CA ASP A 168 10.16 7.17 -12.99
C ASP A 168 10.24 5.93 -13.88
N ALA A 169 9.78 4.78 -13.38
CA ALA A 169 9.77 3.49 -14.07
C ALA A 169 8.41 3.12 -14.70
N ILE A 170 7.37 3.95 -14.53
CA ILE A 170 6.05 3.74 -15.15
C ILE A 170 6.16 4.05 -16.64
N GLU A 171 5.82 3.13 -17.54
CA GLU A 171 5.96 3.32 -18.99
C GLU A 171 4.72 3.99 -19.63
N ASP A 172 3.53 3.74 -19.07
CA ASP A 172 2.26 4.32 -19.50
C ASP A 172 2.23 5.83 -19.19
N PRO A 173 2.15 6.70 -20.23
CA PRO A 173 2.16 8.14 -20.03
C PRO A 173 0.99 8.68 -19.21
N GLU A 174 -0.19 8.07 -19.31
CA GLU A 174 -1.39 8.52 -18.60
C GLU A 174 -1.28 8.19 -17.11
N VAL A 175 -0.86 6.96 -16.80
CA VAL A 175 -0.63 6.53 -15.41
C VAL A 175 0.50 7.33 -14.78
N ARG A 176 1.60 7.57 -15.52
CA ARG A 176 2.72 8.38 -15.05
C ARG A 176 2.27 9.82 -14.74
N ALA A 177 1.50 10.44 -15.64
CA ALA A 177 1.00 11.79 -15.45
C ALA A 177 0.07 11.90 -14.24
N GLU A 178 -0.85 10.94 -14.06
CA GLU A 178 -1.74 10.92 -12.89
C GLU A 178 -0.96 10.72 -11.58
N ALA A 179 -0.01 9.78 -11.55
CA ALA A 179 0.84 9.53 -10.38
C ALA A 179 1.68 10.77 -10.03
N ALA A 180 2.33 11.40 -11.02
CA ALA A 180 3.09 12.64 -10.83
C ALA A 180 2.20 13.78 -10.31
N ALA A 181 0.96 13.89 -10.81
CA ALA A 181 0.02 14.92 -10.36
C ALA A 181 -0.47 14.71 -8.92
N TRP A 182 -0.50 13.47 -8.43
CA TRP A 182 -0.73 13.16 -7.02
C TRP A 182 0.48 13.51 -6.15
N LEU A 183 1.69 13.20 -6.62
CA LEU A 183 2.95 13.46 -5.90
C LEU A 183 3.27 14.95 -5.77
N ALA A 184 3.01 15.75 -6.80
CA ALA A 184 3.23 17.21 -6.79
C ALA A 184 2.39 17.98 -5.75
N GLN A 185 1.46 17.30 -5.06
CA GLN A 185 0.63 17.86 -4.00
C GLN A 185 1.14 17.52 -2.59
N HIS A 186 2.18 16.69 -2.50
CA HIS A 186 2.76 16.18 -1.25
C HIS A 186 4.23 16.59 -1.07
N ASP A 187 4.73 17.47 -1.93
CA ASP A 187 5.97 18.23 -1.78
C ASP A 187 5.62 19.67 -1.32
#